data_AF-A0A1C3D189-F1
#
_entry.id   AF-A0A1C3D189-F1
#
_cell.length_a   1.000
_cell.length_b   1.000
_cell.length_c   1.000
_cell.angle_alpha   90.00
_cell.angle_beta   90.00
_cell.angle_gamma   90.00
#
_symmetry.space_group_name_H-M   'P 1'
#
loop_
_entity.id
_entity.type
_entity.pdbx_description
1 polymer ?
#
loop_
_entity_poly.entity_id
_entity_poly.type
_entity_poly.pdbx_seq_one_letter_code
_entity_poly.pdbx_strand_id
1 'polypeptide(L)'
;MIVSGYSSTTSVMAGDSVSFHLSTDSPGLTNLTIERIGNTSVSTTISATLSSLALPSLNPWEGFNWPVALSFNIPATWPSGLYKLAHLSDDILTFVVRSATPGTFSKILLQVSFLTPVAYNAAGGKSLYGFNSGGEASRANKVSLDRSGGTPLSLGPEAILIHWLETEGIAIEYCSSIDLHTNLNLLTNYDCLIIAGHDEYWTKAMRDQTEQFVANGGNMIILSGNTCYRAVRLEQENRLVVFYKYAGNDPNPIAAETTIAWAEPPLNRPQNLLLGVGFTDGAYGGPNVAYTIRLPEHWVFNGVSATATSSFMNYEADATAYVDELENYPRATGYEGTPLTFTILATADLSSWTGKPGRATMGIYSRNGTVFNAATTDWLNVLGIDPVVTIVTRNVFSRLKQRAQWDWENIGHADDGCALASLNGKIFMATLENRLLQRYPIGADVNWRDIGHANNVIAMAGIEDTLFCVTSDNQFWWRSITETETNWVSIGTGPSGGSKALAAAGGMLYAVDGVGMLWRTPARRSIPSWNAMTFFAGDATINAMASYSDILFASTTDNRLLRSNSDFINESSAWQYIHHCNNATGLAVIEWILYVVTSENYIWQIDLYGLRKP
;
A
#
# COMPACT_ATOMS: atom_id res chain seq x y z
N MET A 1 -3.12 -38.10 25.77
CA MET A 1 -4.09 -38.10 24.67
C MET A 1 -3.77 -36.90 23.81
N ILE A 2 -3.32 -37.14 22.59
CA ILE A 2 -3.09 -36.10 21.59
C ILE A 2 -4.28 -36.11 20.64
N VAL A 3 -4.89 -34.95 20.42
CA VAL A 3 -5.94 -34.76 19.41
C VAL A 3 -5.37 -33.92 18.28
N SER A 4 -5.58 -34.37 17.05
CA SER A 4 -5.11 -33.70 15.83
C SER A 4 -6.25 -33.60 14.84
N GLY A 5 -6.23 -32.59 13.96
CA GLY A 5 -7.29 -32.45 12.96
C GLY A 5 -7.35 -31.13 12.25
N TYR A 6 -8.39 -30.98 11.44
CA TYR A 6 -8.66 -29.81 10.62
C TYR A 6 -10.18 -29.56 10.53
N SER A 7 -10.56 -28.34 10.18
CA SER A 7 -11.94 -27.95 9.94
C SER A 7 -12.28 -28.03 8.45
N SER A 8 -13.55 -28.27 8.14
CA SER A 8 -14.07 -28.33 6.77
C SER A 8 -13.96 -27.01 6.01
N THR A 9 -13.68 -25.91 6.71
CA THR A 9 -13.52 -24.55 6.17
C THR A 9 -12.56 -23.75 7.04
N THR A 10 -11.92 -22.72 6.48
CA THR A 10 -11.10 -21.74 7.23
C THR A 10 -11.95 -20.68 7.92
N SER A 11 -13.19 -20.49 7.47
CA SER A 11 -14.14 -19.55 8.05
C SER A 11 -15.59 -20.00 7.93
N VAL A 12 -16.43 -19.53 8.84
CA VAL A 12 -17.86 -19.85 8.92
C VAL A 12 -18.64 -18.60 9.35
N MET A 13 -19.89 -18.46 8.93
CA MET A 13 -20.74 -17.36 9.39
C MET A 13 -21.34 -17.69 10.75
N ALA A 14 -21.59 -16.69 11.60
CA ALA A 14 -22.42 -16.91 12.78
C ALA A 14 -23.83 -17.39 12.34
N GLY A 15 -24.32 -18.48 12.94
CA GLY A 15 -25.56 -19.16 12.54
C GLY A 15 -25.36 -20.38 11.62
N ASP A 16 -24.20 -20.51 10.96
CA ASP A 16 -23.87 -21.65 10.10
C ASP A 16 -23.16 -22.78 10.87
N SER A 17 -22.87 -23.89 10.17
CA SER A 17 -22.21 -25.06 10.75
C SER A 17 -20.77 -25.22 10.26
N VAL A 18 -19.89 -25.64 11.16
CA VAL A 18 -18.51 -26.06 10.85
C VAL A 18 -18.33 -27.52 11.25
N SER A 19 -17.66 -28.30 10.39
CA SER A 19 -17.34 -29.71 10.69
C SER A 19 -15.86 -29.86 11.01
N PHE A 20 -15.55 -30.73 11.96
CA PHE A 20 -14.19 -31.04 12.38
C PHE A 20 -13.83 -32.49 12.07
N HIS A 21 -12.67 -32.68 11.47
CA HIS A 21 -12.10 -33.97 11.10
C HIS A 21 -10.96 -34.27 12.07
N LEU A 22 -11.17 -35.18 13.01
CA LEU A 22 -10.32 -35.35 14.18
C LEU A 22 -9.85 -36.79 14.35
N SER A 23 -8.59 -36.94 14.75
CA SER A 23 -7.94 -38.21 15.08
C SER A 23 -7.26 -38.10 16.45
N THR A 24 -7.20 -39.22 17.17
CA THR A 24 -6.58 -39.33 18.49
C THR A 24 -5.69 -40.57 18.61
N ASP A 25 -4.67 -40.49 19.47
CA ASP A 25 -3.88 -41.64 19.91
C ASP A 25 -4.61 -42.50 20.97
N SER A 26 -5.68 -41.97 21.55
CA SER A 26 -6.44 -42.59 22.64
C SER A 26 -7.94 -42.53 22.32
N PRO A 27 -8.48 -43.51 21.56
CA PRO A 27 -9.89 -43.52 21.15
C PRO A 27 -10.86 -43.49 22.33
N GLY A 28 -11.99 -42.81 22.17
CA GLY A 28 -13.01 -42.70 23.20
C GLY A 28 -13.78 -41.38 23.16
N LEU A 29 -14.64 -41.17 24.16
CA LEU A 29 -15.34 -39.91 24.34
C LEU A 29 -14.35 -38.84 24.81
N THR A 30 -14.25 -37.75 24.04
CA THR A 30 -13.33 -36.64 24.29
C THR A 30 -14.12 -35.34 24.36
N ASN A 31 -13.86 -34.53 25.39
CA ASN A 31 -14.39 -33.17 25.51
C ASN A 31 -13.40 -32.19 24.87
N LEU A 32 -13.92 -31.33 24.00
CA LEU A 32 -13.16 -30.28 23.32
C LEU A 32 -13.78 -28.93 23.68
N THR A 33 -12.98 -27.88 23.60
CA THR A 33 -13.44 -26.51 23.85
C THR A 33 -13.28 -25.69 22.58
N ILE A 34 -14.31 -24.93 22.23
CA ILE A 34 -14.22 -23.89 21.20
C ILE A 34 -14.18 -22.55 21.93
N GLU A 35 -13.15 -21.75 21.65
CA GLU A 35 -12.91 -20.48 22.35
C GLU A 35 -12.59 -19.36 21.35
N ARG A 36 -13.12 -18.16 21.59
CA ARG A 36 -12.70 -16.97 20.87
C ARG A 36 -11.35 -16.49 21.39
N ILE A 37 -10.45 -16.15 20.48
CA ILE A 37 -9.19 -15.47 20.77
C ILE A 37 -9.47 -13.97 20.90
N GLY A 38 -8.99 -13.37 21.98
CA GLY A 38 -9.22 -11.96 22.35
C GLY A 38 -9.60 -11.80 23.82
N ASN A 39 -9.87 -10.57 24.24
CA ASN A 39 -10.29 -10.22 25.60
C ASN A 39 -11.78 -10.54 25.82
N THR A 40 -12.60 -10.49 24.77
CA THR A 40 -14.02 -10.87 24.84
C THR A 40 -14.16 -12.39 24.95
N SER A 41 -14.49 -12.88 26.15
CA SER A 41 -14.62 -14.31 26.42
C SER A 41 -15.88 -14.90 25.78
N VAL A 42 -15.68 -15.80 24.81
CA VAL A 42 -16.70 -16.70 24.27
C VAL A 42 -16.09 -18.10 24.30
N SER A 43 -16.73 -19.03 24.99
CA SER A 43 -16.26 -20.41 25.10
C SER A 43 -17.44 -21.37 25.20
N THR A 44 -17.31 -22.56 24.62
CA THR A 44 -18.25 -23.66 24.78
C THR A 44 -17.53 -24.99 24.77
N THR A 45 -18.03 -25.95 25.55
CA THR A 45 -17.57 -27.33 25.50
C THR A 45 -18.46 -28.14 24.56
N ILE A 46 -17.83 -28.99 23.77
CA ILE A 46 -18.45 -29.98 22.90
C ILE A 46 -17.83 -31.35 23.19
N SER A 47 -18.55 -32.42 22.89
CA SER A 47 -18.05 -33.79 23.06
C SER A 47 -18.12 -34.54 21.75
N ALA A 48 -17.11 -35.34 21.45
CA ALA A 48 -17.10 -36.25 20.32
C ALA A 48 -16.45 -37.58 20.68
N THR A 49 -16.95 -38.65 20.09
CA THR A 49 -16.30 -39.96 20.17
C THR A 49 -15.24 -40.03 19.07
N LEU A 50 -13.98 -39.95 19.47
CA LEU A 50 -12.85 -39.92 18.56
C LEU A 50 -12.26 -41.31 18.33
N SER A 51 -11.72 -41.52 17.13
CA SER A 51 -11.04 -42.75 16.72
C SER A 51 -9.60 -42.44 16.31
N SER A 52 -8.77 -43.48 16.26
CA SER A 52 -7.44 -43.38 15.65
C SER A 52 -7.58 -43.57 14.14
N LEU A 53 -7.20 -42.56 13.36
CA LEU A 53 -7.31 -42.54 11.91
C LEU A 53 -5.94 -42.56 11.26
N ALA A 54 -5.78 -43.43 10.26
CA ALA A 54 -4.56 -43.52 9.47
C ALA A 54 -4.46 -42.36 8.46
N LEU A 55 -3.23 -42.03 8.06
CA LEU A 55 -2.98 -41.14 6.94
C LEU A 55 -3.10 -41.91 5.60
N PRO A 56 -3.48 -41.25 4.50
CA PRO A 56 -3.40 -41.85 3.17
C PRO A 56 -1.99 -42.35 2.84
N SER A 57 -1.90 -43.46 2.11
CA SER A 57 -0.62 -44.07 1.72
C SER A 57 0.11 -43.29 0.62
N LEU A 58 -0.62 -42.52 -0.18
CA LEU A 58 -0.08 -41.69 -1.26
C LEU A 58 -0.35 -40.22 -0.95
N ASN A 59 0.70 -39.39 -1.06
CA ASN A 59 0.67 -37.94 -0.88
C ASN A 59 -0.20 -37.44 0.29
N PRO A 60 0.02 -37.89 1.55
CA PRO A 60 -0.82 -37.44 2.66
C PRO A 60 -0.76 -35.92 2.93
N TRP A 61 0.25 -35.21 2.40
CA TRP A 61 0.30 -33.75 2.42
C TRP A 61 -0.73 -33.07 1.49
N GLU A 62 -1.39 -33.81 0.61
CA GLU A 62 -2.50 -33.33 -0.25
C GLU A 62 -3.89 -33.51 0.40
N GLY A 63 -3.94 -34.01 1.63
CA GLY A 63 -5.16 -34.09 2.44
C GLY A 63 -5.23 -35.40 3.21
N PHE A 64 -5.72 -35.36 4.44
CA PHE A 64 -5.82 -36.56 5.29
C PHE A 64 -7.06 -37.40 4.99
N ASN A 65 -8.09 -36.82 4.36
CA ASN A 65 -9.35 -37.48 4.02
C ASN A 65 -10.00 -38.22 5.21
N TRP A 66 -9.85 -37.67 6.41
CA TRP A 66 -10.50 -38.19 7.61
C TRP A 66 -12.01 -37.93 7.53
N PRO A 67 -12.87 -38.83 8.02
CA PRO A 67 -14.30 -38.56 8.12
C PRO A 67 -14.57 -37.42 9.11
N VAL A 68 -15.75 -36.81 9.00
CA VAL A 68 -16.23 -35.83 10.00
C VAL A 68 -16.38 -36.55 11.34
N ALA A 69 -15.70 -36.04 12.37
CA ALA A 69 -15.84 -36.52 13.74
C ALA A 69 -17.03 -35.87 14.45
N LEU A 70 -17.25 -34.57 14.20
CA LEU A 70 -18.41 -33.82 14.70
C LEU A 70 -18.68 -32.59 13.83
N SER A 71 -19.94 -32.12 13.85
CA SER A 71 -20.34 -30.81 13.30
C SER A 71 -20.88 -29.93 14.42
N PHE A 72 -20.54 -28.65 14.39
CA PHE A 72 -20.95 -27.68 15.39
C PHE A 72 -21.63 -26.50 14.72
N ASN A 73 -22.84 -26.17 15.19
CA ASN A 73 -23.59 -25.00 14.74
C ASN A 73 -23.13 -23.78 15.54
N ILE A 74 -22.53 -22.81 14.85
CA ILE A 74 -22.08 -21.56 15.45
C ILE A 74 -23.33 -20.78 15.91
N PRO A 75 -23.47 -20.46 17.20
CA PRO A 75 -24.58 -19.63 17.65
C PRO A 75 -24.61 -18.30 16.90
N ALA A 76 -25.79 -17.86 16.45
CA ALA A 76 -25.95 -16.60 15.72
C ALA A 76 -25.58 -15.37 16.55
N THR A 77 -25.46 -15.51 17.88
CA THR A 77 -25.04 -14.46 18.81
C THR A 77 -23.52 -14.35 18.96
N TRP A 78 -22.74 -15.29 18.39
CA TRP A 78 -21.29 -15.25 18.50
C TRP A 78 -20.74 -14.05 17.71
N PRO A 79 -19.86 -13.24 18.31
CA PRO A 79 -19.22 -12.14 17.62
C PRO A 79 -18.25 -12.66 16.56
N SER A 80 -17.99 -11.83 15.54
CA SER A 80 -16.90 -12.10 14.61
C SER A 80 -15.57 -12.18 15.37
N GLY A 81 -14.69 -13.08 14.95
CA GLY A 81 -13.43 -13.33 15.63
C GLY A 81 -12.64 -14.48 15.03
N LEU A 82 -11.40 -14.60 15.48
CA LEU A 82 -10.62 -15.82 15.36
C LEU A 82 -10.98 -16.74 16.53
N TYR A 83 -11.32 -17.98 16.25
CA TYR A 83 -11.67 -19.00 17.24
C TYR A 83 -10.68 -20.16 17.16
N LYS A 84 -10.48 -20.82 18.29
CA LYS A 84 -9.67 -22.03 18.40
C LYS A 84 -10.52 -23.21 18.86
N LEU A 85 -10.17 -24.39 18.38
CA LEU A 85 -10.61 -25.66 18.94
C LEU A 85 -9.45 -26.23 19.75
N ALA A 86 -9.69 -26.59 21.00
CA ALA A 86 -8.67 -27.09 21.91
C ALA A 86 -9.12 -28.38 22.61
N HIS A 87 -8.14 -29.20 23.02
CA HIS A 87 -8.33 -30.30 23.94
C HIS A 87 -7.47 -30.04 25.18
N LEU A 88 -8.11 -29.85 26.34
CA LEU A 88 -7.44 -29.37 27.55
C LEU A 88 -6.73 -28.04 27.29
N SER A 89 -5.41 -27.97 27.49
CA SER A 89 -4.58 -26.80 27.22
C SER A 89 -3.99 -26.76 25.79
N ASP A 90 -4.17 -27.83 25.02
CA ASP A 90 -3.52 -27.98 23.72
C ASP A 90 -4.47 -27.53 22.61
N ASP A 91 -4.03 -26.53 21.85
CA ASP A 91 -4.77 -26.02 20.70
C ASP A 91 -4.61 -26.96 19.50
N ILE A 92 -5.73 -27.33 18.88
CA ILE A 92 -5.77 -28.26 17.75
C ILE A 92 -5.71 -27.50 16.43
N LEU A 93 -6.56 -26.47 16.29
CA LEU A 93 -6.68 -25.65 15.09
C LEU A 93 -7.35 -24.31 15.41
N THR A 94 -7.26 -23.37 14.46
CA THR A 94 -8.03 -22.12 14.46
C THR A 94 -8.92 -21.99 13.23
N PHE A 95 -10.01 -21.23 13.34
CA PHE A 95 -10.92 -20.88 12.25
C PHE A 95 -11.57 -19.53 12.52
N VAL A 96 -12.02 -18.84 11.47
CA VAL A 96 -12.67 -17.53 11.59
C VAL A 96 -14.19 -17.67 11.70
N VAL A 97 -14.80 -17.00 12.67
CA VAL A 97 -16.24 -16.70 12.63
C VAL A 97 -16.41 -15.29 12.04
N ARG A 98 -17.09 -15.21 10.90
CA ARG A 98 -17.29 -13.96 10.14
C ARG A 98 -18.54 -13.24 10.59
N SER A 99 -18.57 -11.93 10.36
CA SER A 99 -19.80 -11.15 10.47
C SER A 99 -20.85 -11.68 9.50
N ALA A 100 -22.09 -11.85 9.97
CA ALA A 100 -23.21 -12.28 9.13
C ALA A 100 -23.61 -11.20 8.12
N THR A 101 -23.34 -9.93 8.43
CA THR A 101 -23.53 -8.79 7.52
C THR A 101 -22.23 -7.98 7.50
N PRO A 102 -21.34 -8.22 6.52
CA PRO A 102 -20.03 -7.58 6.43
C PRO A 102 -20.09 -6.06 6.59
N GLY A 103 -19.20 -5.50 7.40
CA GLY A 103 -19.03 -4.07 7.57
C GLY A 103 -20.10 -3.38 8.42
N THR A 104 -20.88 -4.12 9.23
CA THR A 104 -21.94 -3.55 10.09
C THR A 104 -21.50 -3.35 11.53
N PHE A 105 -20.58 -4.17 12.03
CA PHE A 105 -19.99 -4.00 13.36
C PHE A 105 -18.78 -3.06 13.31
N SER A 106 -17.95 -3.20 12.28
CA SER A 106 -16.79 -2.32 12.04
C SER A 106 -16.51 -2.15 10.55
N LYS A 107 -15.96 -0.99 10.18
CA LYS A 107 -15.43 -0.72 8.83
C LYS A 107 -13.96 -1.14 8.67
N ILE A 108 -13.39 -1.77 9.69
CA ILE A 108 -12.02 -2.29 9.67
C ILE A 108 -12.08 -3.81 9.60
N LEU A 109 -11.43 -4.40 8.59
CA LEU A 109 -11.35 -5.84 8.37
C LEU A 109 -9.94 -6.35 8.61
N LEU A 110 -9.78 -7.33 9.51
CA LEU A 110 -8.57 -8.14 9.62
C LEU A 110 -8.69 -9.37 8.72
N GLN A 111 -7.77 -9.50 7.77
CA GLN A 111 -7.60 -10.75 7.05
C GLN A 111 -6.59 -11.63 7.78
N VAL A 112 -7.03 -12.84 8.13
CA VAL A 112 -6.23 -13.85 8.85
C VAL A 112 -5.60 -14.80 7.83
N SER A 113 -4.28 -15.02 7.90
CA SER A 113 -3.54 -15.81 6.92
C SER A 113 -3.68 -17.31 7.13
N PHE A 114 -4.36 -18.01 6.22
CA PHE A 114 -4.42 -19.48 6.23
C PHE A 114 -3.52 -20.12 5.17
N LEU A 115 -3.14 -19.38 4.12
CA LEU A 115 -2.30 -19.91 3.04
C LEU A 115 -0.85 -20.03 3.48
N THR A 116 -0.34 -19.08 4.27
CA THR A 116 1.05 -19.12 4.74
C THR A 116 1.31 -20.27 5.72
N PRO A 117 0.52 -20.46 6.81
CA PRO A 117 0.74 -21.60 7.70
C PRO A 117 0.67 -22.96 6.99
N VAL A 118 -0.27 -23.14 6.05
CA VAL A 118 -0.37 -24.38 5.27
C VAL A 118 0.82 -24.60 4.33
N ALA A 119 1.38 -23.54 3.73
CA ALA A 119 2.55 -23.64 2.88
C ALA A 119 3.77 -24.21 3.62
N TYR A 120 3.94 -23.84 4.89
CA TYR A 120 5.04 -24.29 5.74
C TYR A 120 4.72 -25.59 6.51
N ASN A 121 3.47 -26.01 6.58
CA ASN A 121 3.07 -27.21 7.31
C ASN A 121 3.55 -28.50 6.64
N ALA A 122 4.40 -29.26 7.35
CA ALA A 122 4.97 -30.54 6.90
C ALA A 122 4.13 -31.78 7.30
N ALA A 123 2.96 -31.60 7.90
CA ALA A 123 2.08 -32.71 8.28
C ALA A 123 1.75 -33.59 7.06
N GLY A 124 1.87 -34.92 7.21
CA GLY A 124 1.82 -35.85 6.08
C GLY A 124 3.15 -35.98 5.31
N GLY A 125 4.25 -35.42 5.80
CA GLY A 125 5.61 -35.69 5.34
C GLY A 125 6.23 -34.65 4.40
N LYS A 126 5.44 -33.71 3.85
CA LYS A 126 5.93 -32.63 2.99
C LYS A 126 5.20 -31.31 3.21
N SER A 127 5.91 -30.23 2.91
CA SER A 127 5.40 -28.85 2.79
C SER A 127 5.79 -28.29 1.41
N LEU A 128 5.50 -27.01 1.15
CA LEU A 128 6.01 -26.30 -0.04
C LEU A 128 7.51 -25.96 0.03
N TYR A 129 8.20 -26.39 1.09
CA TYR A 129 9.62 -26.16 1.33
C TYR A 129 10.40 -27.45 1.54
N GLY A 130 11.62 -27.49 0.97
CA GLY A 130 12.46 -28.68 1.05
C GLY A 130 13.05 -28.90 2.44
N PHE A 131 13.34 -27.84 3.19
CA PHE A 131 14.06 -27.93 4.46
C PHE A 131 13.31 -28.69 5.57
N ASN A 132 11.98 -28.78 5.48
CA ASN A 132 11.14 -29.53 6.42
C ASN A 132 10.31 -30.62 5.72
N SER A 133 10.65 -31.00 4.49
CA SER A 133 10.03 -32.12 3.77
C SER A 133 10.95 -33.34 3.77
N GLY A 134 10.40 -34.55 3.99
CA GLY A 134 11.16 -35.81 3.98
C GLY A 134 11.10 -36.59 2.64
N GLY A 135 11.99 -37.58 2.49
CA GLY A 135 12.01 -38.56 1.38
C GLY A 135 12.91 -38.20 0.19
N GLU A 136 13.13 -39.15 -0.73
CA GLU A 136 13.80 -38.89 -2.01
C GLU A 136 12.84 -38.13 -2.95
N ALA A 137 13.32 -37.01 -3.51
CA ALA A 137 12.60 -35.95 -4.22
C ALA A 137 11.88 -34.91 -3.32
N SER A 138 12.50 -33.73 -3.30
CA SER A 138 12.11 -32.35 -2.90
C SER A 138 10.67 -32.04 -2.42
N ARG A 139 10.50 -30.83 -1.87
CA ARG A 139 9.23 -30.16 -1.53
C ARG A 139 8.01 -30.60 -2.35
N ALA A 140 6.83 -30.52 -1.76
CA ALA A 140 5.59 -30.64 -2.51
C ALA A 140 5.36 -29.41 -3.42
N ASN A 141 4.63 -29.62 -4.52
CA ASN A 141 4.07 -28.52 -5.33
C ASN A 141 2.61 -28.20 -4.94
N LYS A 142 1.97 -29.10 -4.19
CA LYS A 142 0.58 -28.98 -3.76
C LYS A 142 0.48 -29.40 -2.31
N VAL A 143 -0.26 -28.65 -1.50
CA VAL A 143 -0.52 -28.98 -0.10
C VAL A 143 -1.95 -28.62 0.27
N SER A 144 -2.57 -29.39 1.16
CA SER A 144 -3.97 -29.19 1.51
C SER A 144 -4.17 -28.48 2.84
N LEU A 145 -5.26 -27.72 2.94
CA LEU A 145 -5.86 -27.19 4.17
C LEU A 145 -6.50 -28.32 5.02
N ASP A 146 -6.74 -29.49 4.44
CA ASP A 146 -7.31 -30.67 5.12
C ASP A 146 -6.24 -31.50 5.84
N ARG A 147 -5.43 -30.82 6.65
CA ARG A 147 -4.32 -31.39 7.42
C ARG A 147 -4.20 -30.73 8.79
N SER A 148 -3.76 -31.52 9.76
CA SER A 148 -3.49 -31.01 11.11
C SER A 148 -2.33 -30.00 11.13
N GLY A 149 -2.42 -28.97 11.97
CA GLY A 149 -1.32 -28.04 12.28
C GLY A 149 -1.06 -26.93 11.26
N GLY A 150 -1.96 -26.73 10.28
CA GLY A 150 -1.79 -25.76 9.19
C GLY A 150 -2.57 -24.46 9.36
N THR A 151 -2.89 -24.04 10.58
CA THR A 151 -3.72 -22.85 10.85
C THR A 151 -2.91 -21.77 11.56
N PRO A 152 -3.36 -20.49 11.54
CA PRO A 152 -2.80 -19.45 12.40
C PRO A 152 -2.66 -19.90 13.85
N LEU A 153 -1.59 -19.49 14.51
CA LEU A 153 -1.35 -19.82 15.91
C LEU A 153 -2.24 -18.97 16.82
N SER A 154 -2.85 -19.61 17.82
CA SER A 154 -3.71 -18.97 18.83
C SER A 154 -2.99 -17.97 19.74
N LEU A 155 -1.65 -18.07 19.82
CA LEU A 155 -0.76 -17.16 20.53
C LEU A 155 0.22 -16.46 19.55
N GLY A 156 -0.10 -16.46 18.26
CA GLY A 156 0.72 -15.87 17.21
C GLY A 156 0.54 -14.35 17.07
N PRO A 157 1.19 -13.75 16.05
CA PRO A 157 1.14 -12.31 15.79
C PRO A 157 -0.28 -11.75 15.68
N GLU A 158 -1.19 -12.42 14.97
CA GLU A 158 -2.58 -11.99 14.84
C GLU A 158 -3.30 -11.97 16.19
N ALA A 159 -3.04 -12.93 17.08
CA ALA A 159 -3.61 -12.95 18.42
C ALA A 159 -3.13 -11.75 19.25
N ILE A 160 -1.82 -11.42 19.18
CA ILE A 160 -1.25 -10.24 19.84
C ILE A 160 -1.98 -8.97 19.37
N LEU A 161 -2.15 -8.82 18.05
CA LEU A 161 -2.87 -7.68 17.49
C LEU A 161 -4.32 -7.62 17.95
N ILE A 162 -5.04 -8.75 17.96
CA ILE A 162 -6.43 -8.83 18.43
C ILE A 162 -6.56 -8.35 19.88
N HIS A 163 -5.72 -8.86 20.78
CA HIS A 163 -5.73 -8.45 22.19
C HIS A 163 -5.39 -6.97 22.35
N TRP A 164 -4.43 -6.45 21.58
CA TRP A 164 -4.06 -5.04 21.62
C TRP A 164 -5.21 -4.14 21.12
N LEU A 165 -5.82 -4.47 19.98
CA LEU A 165 -6.93 -3.70 19.42
C LEU A 165 -8.15 -3.68 20.37
N GLU A 166 -8.48 -4.82 20.99
CA GLU A 166 -9.56 -4.85 21.98
C GLU A 166 -9.24 -4.02 23.24
N THR A 167 -7.97 -4.00 23.66
CA THR A 167 -7.51 -3.14 24.77
C THR A 167 -7.60 -1.66 24.43
N GLU A 168 -7.33 -1.29 23.17
CA GLU A 168 -7.46 0.08 22.65
C GLU A 168 -8.91 0.45 22.28
N GLY A 169 -9.86 -0.47 22.43
CA GLY A 169 -11.27 -0.25 22.08
C GLY A 169 -11.53 -0.11 20.57
N ILE A 170 -10.65 -0.67 19.74
CA ILE A 170 -10.76 -0.64 18.27
C ILE A 170 -11.49 -1.89 17.80
N ALA A 171 -12.74 -1.71 17.39
CA ALA A 171 -13.56 -2.79 16.84
C ALA A 171 -13.08 -3.18 15.43
N ILE A 172 -13.00 -4.48 15.16
CA ILE A 172 -12.67 -5.05 13.84
C ILE A 172 -13.61 -6.20 13.49
N GLU A 173 -13.78 -6.47 12.20
CA GLU A 173 -14.36 -7.72 11.68
C GLU A 173 -13.24 -8.59 11.08
N TYR A 174 -13.55 -9.86 10.79
CA TYR A 174 -12.55 -10.87 10.41
C TYR A 174 -12.93 -11.61 9.13
N CYS A 175 -11.94 -11.91 8.31
CA CYS A 175 -12.05 -12.86 7.21
C CYS A 175 -10.82 -13.77 7.14
N SER A 176 -10.94 -14.94 6.52
CA SER A 176 -9.81 -15.79 6.17
C SER A 176 -9.28 -15.44 4.77
N SER A 177 -8.06 -15.88 4.44
CA SER A 177 -7.52 -15.76 3.07
C SER A 177 -8.47 -16.32 2.00
N ILE A 178 -9.23 -17.37 2.33
CA ILE A 178 -10.17 -18.01 1.40
C ILE A 178 -11.40 -17.13 1.16
N ASP A 179 -11.84 -16.35 2.15
CA ASP A 179 -12.93 -15.38 1.97
C ASP A 179 -12.51 -14.26 1.02
N LEU A 180 -11.29 -13.75 1.19
CA LEU A 180 -10.73 -12.71 0.32
C LEU A 180 -10.52 -13.22 -1.11
N HIS A 181 -10.21 -14.51 -1.27
CA HIS A 181 -10.15 -15.18 -2.57
C HIS A 181 -11.53 -15.34 -3.24
N THR A 182 -12.53 -15.81 -2.48
CA THR A 182 -13.82 -16.25 -3.04
C THR A 182 -14.86 -15.15 -3.20
N ASN A 183 -14.88 -14.16 -2.30
CA ASN A 183 -15.83 -13.06 -2.35
C ASN A 183 -15.17 -11.80 -2.94
N LEU A 184 -15.34 -11.61 -4.24
CA LEU A 184 -14.72 -10.50 -5.00
C LEU A 184 -15.24 -9.10 -4.65
N ASN A 185 -16.33 -9.00 -3.88
CA ASN A 185 -16.88 -7.73 -3.40
C ASN A 185 -16.82 -7.62 -1.87
N LEU A 186 -16.04 -8.47 -1.19
CA LEU A 186 -15.93 -8.43 0.26
C LEU A 186 -15.48 -7.04 0.73
N LEU A 187 -14.43 -6.51 0.11
CA LEU A 187 -13.77 -5.27 0.53
C LEU A 187 -14.62 -4.02 0.29
N THR A 188 -15.69 -4.07 -0.52
CA THR A 188 -16.56 -2.90 -0.74
C THR A 188 -17.34 -2.48 0.51
N ASN A 189 -17.42 -3.34 1.52
CA ASN A 189 -18.16 -3.09 2.76
C ASN A 189 -17.32 -2.37 3.83
N TYR A 190 -16.01 -2.23 3.59
CA TYR A 190 -15.02 -1.77 4.56
C TYR A 190 -14.29 -0.52 4.06
N ASP A 191 -13.64 0.14 5.01
CA ASP A 191 -12.81 1.33 4.79
C ASP A 191 -11.32 1.04 5.02
N CYS A 192 -10.99 0.03 5.84
CA CYS A 192 -9.62 -0.36 6.14
C CYS A 192 -9.45 -1.88 6.11
N LEU A 193 -8.40 -2.36 5.43
CA LEU A 193 -7.94 -3.75 5.46
C LEU A 193 -6.63 -3.85 6.24
N ILE A 194 -6.55 -4.78 7.19
CA ILE A 194 -5.35 -5.08 7.96
C ILE A 194 -4.74 -6.39 7.47
N ILE A 195 -3.43 -6.36 7.21
CA ILE A 195 -2.59 -7.54 7.01
C ILE A 195 -1.60 -7.59 8.17
N ALA A 196 -1.47 -8.74 8.82
CA ALA A 196 -0.75 -8.86 10.09
C ALA A 196 0.14 -10.12 10.12
N GLY A 197 1.30 -10.01 10.78
CA GLY A 197 2.18 -11.15 11.03
C GLY A 197 3.01 -11.53 9.80
N HIS A 198 2.72 -12.69 9.21
CA HIS A 198 3.44 -13.20 8.04
C HIS A 198 2.47 -13.73 6.98
N ASP A 199 2.20 -12.90 5.97
CA ASP A 199 1.23 -13.21 4.92
C ASP A 199 1.86 -13.30 3.52
N GLU A 200 2.68 -14.33 3.31
CA GLU A 200 3.51 -14.53 2.12
C GLU A 200 2.72 -15.02 0.88
N TYR A 201 1.69 -15.84 1.07
CA TYR A 201 1.04 -16.61 -0.01
C TYR A 201 -0.30 -16.02 -0.43
N TRP A 202 -0.37 -15.52 -1.67
CA TRP A 202 -1.54 -14.80 -2.19
C TRP A 202 -2.02 -15.37 -3.52
N THR A 203 -3.33 -15.47 -3.67
CA THR A 203 -3.95 -15.78 -4.96
C THR A 203 -4.09 -14.52 -5.82
N LYS A 204 -4.22 -14.71 -7.14
CA LYS A 204 -4.52 -13.60 -8.05
C LYS A 204 -5.80 -12.84 -7.68
N ALA A 205 -6.86 -13.55 -7.32
CA ALA A 205 -8.13 -12.94 -6.93
C ALA A 205 -8.00 -12.05 -5.67
N MET A 206 -7.27 -12.52 -4.65
CA MET A 206 -6.99 -11.72 -3.46
C MET A 206 -6.25 -10.43 -3.83
N ARG A 207 -5.19 -10.56 -4.64
CA ARG A 207 -4.37 -9.42 -5.04
C ARG A 207 -5.15 -8.40 -5.89
N ASP A 208 -5.91 -8.86 -6.87
CA ASP A 208 -6.71 -8.00 -7.74
C ASP A 208 -7.75 -7.19 -6.95
N GLN A 209 -8.49 -7.84 -6.05
CA GLN A 209 -9.49 -7.17 -5.24
C GLN A 209 -8.85 -6.16 -4.29
N THR A 210 -7.71 -6.48 -3.68
CA THR A 210 -7.00 -5.57 -2.78
C THR A 210 -6.44 -4.35 -3.51
N GLU A 211 -5.86 -4.53 -4.70
CA GLU A 211 -5.43 -3.41 -5.55
C GLU A 211 -6.62 -2.53 -5.97
N GLN A 212 -7.76 -3.15 -6.30
CA GLN A 212 -8.99 -2.43 -6.63
C GLN A 212 -9.57 -1.68 -5.42
N PHE A 213 -9.49 -2.26 -4.22
CA PHE A 213 -9.93 -1.66 -2.97
C PHE A 213 -9.16 -0.36 -2.69
N VAL A 214 -7.83 -0.40 -2.75
CA VAL A 214 -6.98 0.81 -2.61
C VAL A 214 -7.33 1.84 -3.68
N ALA A 215 -7.41 1.41 -4.95
CA ALA A 215 -7.75 2.29 -6.05
C ALA A 215 -9.14 2.96 -5.93
N ASN A 216 -10.04 2.38 -5.13
CA ASN A 216 -11.37 2.89 -4.85
C ASN A 216 -11.46 3.62 -3.48
N GLY A 217 -10.33 4.00 -2.88
CA GLY A 217 -10.29 4.82 -1.66
C GLY A 217 -10.19 4.03 -0.36
N GLY A 218 -10.00 2.71 -0.43
CA GLY A 218 -9.80 1.86 0.76
C GLY A 218 -8.38 2.00 1.33
N ASN A 219 -8.27 1.99 2.66
CA ASN A 219 -6.99 2.07 3.34
C ASN A 219 -6.41 0.69 3.66
N MET A 220 -5.08 0.57 3.68
CA MET A 220 -4.40 -0.63 4.16
C MET A 220 -3.43 -0.30 5.29
N ILE A 221 -3.47 -1.14 6.32
CA ILE A 221 -2.48 -1.19 7.40
C ILE A 221 -1.78 -2.54 7.30
N ILE A 222 -0.50 -2.53 6.91
CA ILE A 222 0.31 -3.75 6.80
C ILE A 222 1.30 -3.78 7.96
N LEU A 223 1.08 -4.70 8.89
CA LEU A 223 1.94 -5.02 10.04
C LEU A 223 2.59 -6.40 9.81
N SER A 224 3.15 -6.58 8.62
CA SER A 224 3.69 -7.83 8.09
C SER A 224 4.94 -7.55 7.25
N GLY A 225 5.73 -8.58 6.98
CA GLY A 225 6.87 -8.58 6.05
C GLY A 225 6.81 -9.80 5.13
N ASN A 226 7.61 -9.81 4.06
CA ASN A 226 7.53 -10.80 2.98
C ASN A 226 6.09 -10.93 2.42
N THR A 227 5.35 -9.82 2.46
CA THR A 227 3.89 -9.82 2.28
C THR A 227 3.55 -9.96 0.81
N CYS A 228 2.58 -10.82 0.47
CA CYS A 228 2.18 -11.07 -0.93
C CYS A 228 3.39 -11.45 -1.81
N TYR A 229 4.35 -12.22 -1.29
CA TYR A 229 5.54 -12.59 -2.04
C TYR A 229 5.28 -13.67 -3.10
N ARG A 230 4.53 -14.71 -2.74
CA ARG A 230 4.27 -15.89 -3.57
C ARG A 230 2.86 -15.86 -4.18
N ALA A 231 2.80 -16.04 -5.49
CA ALA A 231 1.55 -16.28 -6.20
C ALA A 231 1.16 -17.76 -6.11
N VAL A 232 -0.06 -18.04 -5.64
CA VAL A 232 -0.62 -19.38 -5.57
C VAL A 232 -1.97 -19.49 -6.27
N ARG A 233 -2.30 -20.72 -6.65
CA ARG A 233 -3.66 -21.10 -7.07
C ARG A 233 -4.29 -21.99 -6.02
N LEU A 234 -5.61 -22.02 -6.01
CA LEU A 234 -6.39 -22.95 -5.20
C LEU A 234 -7.15 -23.91 -6.11
N GLU A 235 -7.11 -25.20 -5.77
CA GLU A 235 -7.83 -26.30 -6.43
C GLU A 235 -8.70 -27.03 -5.39
N GLN A 236 -9.51 -28.00 -5.84
CA GLN A 236 -10.34 -28.85 -4.98
C GLN A 236 -11.20 -28.03 -4.00
N GLU A 237 -12.15 -27.26 -4.52
CA GLU A 237 -13.04 -26.41 -3.71
C GLU A 237 -12.28 -25.44 -2.77
N ASN A 238 -11.16 -24.93 -3.27
CA ASN A 238 -10.24 -24.03 -2.57
C ASN A 238 -9.50 -24.65 -1.38
N ARG A 239 -9.45 -25.98 -1.28
CA ARG A 239 -8.75 -26.70 -0.20
C ARG A 239 -7.31 -27.09 -0.52
N LEU A 240 -6.95 -27.15 -1.81
CA LEU A 240 -5.60 -27.53 -2.25
C LEU A 240 -4.82 -26.30 -2.75
N VAL A 241 -3.74 -25.94 -2.04
CA VAL A 241 -2.85 -24.82 -2.39
C VAL A 241 -1.78 -25.31 -3.36
N VAL A 242 -1.64 -24.63 -4.51
CA VAL A 242 -0.74 -25.02 -5.60
C VAL A 242 0.36 -23.98 -5.78
N PHE A 243 1.61 -24.44 -5.74
CA PHE A 243 2.80 -23.62 -5.89
C PHE A 243 3.98 -24.37 -6.53
N TYR A 244 4.35 -23.97 -7.74
CA TYR A 244 5.42 -24.61 -8.50
C TYR A 244 6.79 -23.95 -8.35
N LYS A 245 6.87 -22.73 -7.79
CA LYS A 245 8.10 -21.95 -7.49
C LYS A 245 8.96 -21.56 -8.70
N TYR A 246 8.87 -22.30 -9.81
CA TYR A 246 9.55 -22.04 -11.07
C TYR A 246 8.54 -22.15 -12.21
N ALA A 247 8.49 -21.12 -13.07
CA ALA A 247 7.49 -21.01 -14.12
C ALA A 247 7.50 -22.21 -15.08
N GLY A 248 8.69 -22.71 -15.46
CA GLY A 248 8.82 -23.85 -16.36
C GLY A 248 8.33 -25.19 -15.80
N ASN A 249 8.10 -25.29 -14.49
CA ASN A 249 7.54 -26.48 -13.85
C ASN A 249 6.02 -26.41 -13.70
N ASP A 250 5.43 -25.23 -13.87
CA ASP A 250 4.01 -25.02 -13.70
C ASP A 250 3.27 -25.49 -14.97
N PRO A 251 2.42 -26.53 -14.91
CA PRO A 251 1.72 -27.04 -16.08
C PRO A 251 0.58 -26.13 -16.56
N ASN A 252 0.23 -25.07 -15.80
CA ASN A 252 -0.83 -24.15 -16.20
C ASN A 252 -0.40 -23.30 -17.41
N PRO A 253 -1.11 -23.35 -18.55
CA PRO A 253 -0.74 -22.56 -19.72
C PRO A 253 -1.07 -21.06 -19.57
N ILE A 254 -1.85 -20.67 -18.56
CA ILE A 254 -2.24 -19.28 -18.33
C ILE A 254 -1.13 -18.54 -17.58
N ALA A 255 -0.34 -17.75 -18.30
CA ALA A 255 0.80 -17.00 -17.76
C ALA A 255 0.44 -16.09 -16.56
N ALA A 256 -0.73 -15.45 -16.59
CA ALA A 256 -1.20 -14.57 -15.51
C ALA A 256 -1.56 -15.33 -14.22
N GLU A 257 -1.58 -16.65 -14.25
CA GLU A 257 -1.93 -17.52 -13.14
C GLU A 257 -0.77 -18.46 -12.75
N THR A 258 0.44 -18.25 -13.29
CA THR A 258 1.64 -19.00 -12.92
C THR A 258 1.95 -18.84 -11.43
N THR A 259 2.43 -19.90 -10.77
CA THR A 259 2.64 -19.94 -9.32
C THR A 259 4.11 -19.84 -8.94
N ILE A 260 4.60 -18.60 -8.90
CA ILE A 260 6.01 -18.19 -8.68
C ILE A 260 6.06 -16.98 -7.73
N ALA A 261 7.23 -16.37 -7.51
CA ALA A 261 7.24 -15.06 -6.87
C ALA A 261 6.56 -14.02 -7.79
N TRP A 262 5.76 -13.13 -7.21
CA TRP A 262 4.98 -12.18 -7.99
C TRP A 262 5.82 -11.23 -8.89
N ALA A 263 7.03 -10.89 -8.45
CA ALA A 263 7.97 -10.06 -9.22
C ALA A 263 8.58 -10.80 -10.43
N GLU A 264 8.60 -12.13 -10.43
CA GLU A 264 9.26 -12.92 -11.46
C GLU A 264 8.40 -13.03 -12.74
N PRO A 265 9.03 -13.19 -13.91
CA PRO A 265 8.31 -13.49 -15.14
C PRO A 265 7.70 -14.91 -15.09
N PRO A 266 6.50 -15.11 -15.66
CA PRO A 266 5.78 -14.18 -16.52
C PRO A 266 4.84 -13.19 -15.80
N LEU A 267 4.74 -13.24 -14.46
CA LEU A 267 3.80 -12.40 -13.73
C LEU A 267 4.18 -10.91 -13.78
N ASN A 268 5.47 -10.59 -13.61
CA ASN A 268 6.02 -9.22 -13.68
C ASN A 268 5.20 -8.19 -12.87
N ARG A 269 4.73 -8.60 -11.69
CA ARG A 269 3.83 -7.81 -10.84
C ARG A 269 4.45 -7.71 -9.45
N PRO A 270 5.57 -7.00 -9.25
CA PRO A 270 6.25 -6.92 -7.96
C PRO A 270 5.33 -6.38 -6.85
N GLN A 271 5.64 -6.72 -5.59
CA GLN A 271 4.83 -6.35 -4.43
C GLN A 271 4.73 -4.83 -4.25
N ASN A 272 5.80 -4.12 -4.62
CA ASN A 272 5.96 -2.68 -4.54
C ASN A 272 4.79 -1.90 -5.18
N LEU A 273 4.18 -2.44 -6.24
CA LEU A 273 3.03 -1.83 -6.92
C LEU A 273 1.79 -1.66 -6.01
N LEU A 274 1.65 -2.52 -4.99
CA LEU A 274 0.55 -2.51 -4.01
C LEU A 274 1.02 -2.11 -2.61
N LEU A 275 2.24 -2.47 -2.24
CA LEU A 275 2.71 -2.36 -0.85
C LEU A 275 3.70 -1.20 -0.64
N GLY A 276 4.16 -0.55 -1.73
CA GLY A 276 5.24 0.45 -1.71
C GLY A 276 6.63 -0.12 -1.43
N VAL A 277 6.72 -1.39 -1.03
CA VAL A 277 7.95 -2.13 -0.71
C VAL A 277 7.81 -3.58 -1.15
N GLY A 278 8.91 -4.31 -1.23
CA GLY A 278 8.91 -5.74 -1.53
C GLY A 278 10.15 -6.46 -1.01
N PHE A 279 10.19 -7.77 -1.23
CA PHE A 279 11.24 -8.61 -0.68
C PHE A 279 12.58 -8.49 -1.44
N THR A 280 12.57 -7.94 -2.67
CA THR A 280 13.77 -7.81 -3.53
C THR A 280 14.91 -7.05 -2.82
N ASP A 281 14.63 -5.85 -2.31
CA ASP A 281 15.57 -5.06 -1.49
C ASP A 281 15.53 -5.43 0.01
N GLY A 282 14.57 -6.27 0.40
CA GLY A 282 14.37 -6.76 1.76
C GLY A 282 15.50 -7.63 2.31
N ALA A 283 15.34 -8.16 3.51
CA ALA A 283 16.33 -9.02 4.17
C ALA A 283 15.71 -10.23 4.85
N TYR A 284 16.52 -11.25 5.11
CA TYR A 284 16.12 -12.46 5.81
C TYR A 284 17.19 -12.97 6.78
N GLY A 285 16.80 -13.30 8.01
CA GLY A 285 17.60 -14.02 9.01
C GLY A 285 18.89 -13.32 9.43
N GLY A 286 18.86 -12.62 10.56
CA GLY A 286 20.05 -12.00 11.15
C GLY A 286 19.87 -11.56 12.61
N PRO A 287 20.82 -10.80 13.18
CA PRO A 287 20.69 -10.25 14.53
C PRO A 287 19.56 -9.21 14.60
N ASN A 288 19.06 -8.96 15.82
CA ASN A 288 18.08 -7.90 16.08
C ASN A 288 18.59 -6.52 15.63
N VAL A 289 17.81 -5.82 14.81
CA VAL A 289 18.06 -4.44 14.38
C VAL A 289 16.84 -3.56 14.66
N ALA A 290 17.08 -2.28 14.92
CA ALA A 290 16.05 -1.27 15.16
C ALA A 290 15.71 -0.51 13.86
N TYR A 291 14.50 0.05 13.79
CA TYR A 291 14.20 1.09 12.82
C TYR A 291 14.79 2.42 13.29
N THR A 292 15.52 3.10 12.40
CA THR A 292 15.88 4.51 12.57
C THR A 292 14.80 5.38 11.94
N ILE A 293 14.22 6.30 12.71
CA ILE A 293 13.21 7.26 12.24
C ILE A 293 13.88 8.27 11.32
N ARG A 294 13.29 8.48 10.14
CA ARG A 294 13.85 9.35 9.09
C ARG A 294 13.09 10.65 8.90
N LEU A 295 11.81 10.67 9.26
CA LEU A 295 10.92 11.84 9.14
C LEU A 295 10.14 12.06 10.45
N PRO A 296 10.79 12.52 11.53
CA PRO A 296 10.19 12.56 12.87
C PRO A 296 8.98 13.50 12.99
N GLU A 297 8.88 14.53 12.15
CA GLU A 297 7.75 15.47 12.15
C GLU A 297 6.52 14.96 11.40
N HIS A 298 6.62 13.81 10.72
CA HIS A 298 5.48 13.20 10.05
C HIS A 298 4.47 12.70 11.10
N TRP A 299 3.17 12.92 10.85
CA TRP A 299 2.09 12.66 11.81
C TRP A 299 2.06 11.24 12.42
N VAL A 300 2.62 10.25 11.71
CA VAL A 300 2.78 8.87 12.19
C VAL A 300 3.58 8.81 13.49
N PHE A 301 4.51 9.75 13.69
CA PHE A 301 5.36 9.85 14.88
C PHE A 301 4.87 10.89 15.89
N ASN A 302 3.66 11.45 15.75
CA ASN A 302 3.11 12.36 16.75
C ASN A 302 3.13 11.72 18.14
N GLY A 303 3.81 12.36 19.10
CA GLY A 303 4.00 11.85 20.46
C GLY A 303 5.18 10.89 20.64
N VAL A 304 5.98 10.64 19.61
CA VAL A 304 7.25 9.90 19.68
C VAL A 304 8.39 10.87 19.92
N SER A 305 9.15 10.67 21.01
CA SER A 305 10.36 11.45 21.30
C SER A 305 11.65 10.72 20.95
N ALA A 306 11.58 9.41 20.68
CA ALA A 306 12.74 8.60 20.32
C ALA A 306 13.12 8.82 18.85
N THR A 307 14.39 8.58 18.51
CA THR A 307 14.89 8.64 17.12
C THR A 307 14.95 7.26 16.46
N ALA A 308 14.68 6.19 17.23
CA ALA A 308 14.66 4.82 16.77
C ALA A 308 13.74 3.97 17.67
N THR A 309 13.31 2.81 17.15
CA THR A 309 12.70 1.76 17.97
C THR A 309 13.77 1.06 18.83
N SER A 310 13.36 0.16 19.72
CA SER A 310 14.24 -0.91 20.20
C SER A 310 14.64 -1.84 19.05
N SER A 311 15.73 -2.61 19.24
CA SER A 311 16.14 -3.62 18.26
C SER A 311 15.29 -4.88 18.40
N PHE A 312 14.38 -5.12 17.47
CA PHE A 312 13.44 -6.25 17.53
C PHE A 312 13.38 -7.10 16.25
N MET A 313 13.79 -6.53 15.12
CA MET A 313 13.67 -7.17 13.81
C MET A 313 14.82 -8.14 13.58
N ASN A 314 14.52 -9.41 13.29
CA ASN A 314 15.53 -10.45 13.05
C ASN A 314 15.16 -11.49 11.98
N TYR A 315 13.90 -11.52 11.53
CA TYR A 315 13.43 -12.60 10.66
C TYR A 315 13.27 -12.17 9.20
N GLU A 316 12.18 -11.52 8.82
CA GLU A 316 11.93 -11.08 7.45
C GLU A 316 11.53 -9.61 7.41
N ALA A 317 12.11 -8.89 6.45
CA ALA A 317 11.83 -7.47 6.23
C ALA A 317 11.73 -7.16 4.73
N ASP A 318 10.84 -6.23 4.40
CA ASP A 318 10.65 -5.72 3.04
C ASP A 318 11.26 -4.31 2.92
N ALA A 319 11.71 -3.97 1.72
CA ALA A 319 12.21 -2.64 1.42
C ALA A 319 11.86 -2.20 0.00
N THR A 320 11.90 -0.88 -0.21
CA THR A 320 12.07 -0.32 -1.55
C THR A 320 13.54 0.03 -1.77
N ALA A 321 14.02 -0.07 -3.00
CA ALA A 321 15.23 0.63 -3.39
C ALA A 321 15.07 2.12 -3.10
N TYR A 322 16.04 2.69 -2.38
CA TYR A 322 16.04 4.09 -1.99
C TYR A 322 17.46 4.67 -2.02
N VAL A 323 17.52 5.98 -2.12
CA VAL A 323 18.73 6.78 -1.94
C VAL A 323 18.53 7.81 -0.85
N ASP A 324 19.61 8.15 -0.15
CA ASP A 324 19.66 9.27 0.78
C ASP A 324 20.05 10.54 0.01
N GLU A 325 19.18 11.53 0.02
CA GLU A 325 19.44 12.83 -0.60
C GLU A 325 20.38 13.68 0.26
N LEU A 326 21.06 14.65 -0.37
CA LEU A 326 21.99 15.56 0.32
C LEU A 326 21.32 16.38 1.42
N GLU A 327 20.01 16.58 1.31
CA GLU A 327 19.15 17.26 2.29
C GLU A 327 18.78 16.37 3.50
N ASN A 328 19.39 15.20 3.62
CA ASN A 328 19.26 14.24 4.74
C ASN A 328 17.92 13.51 4.85
N TYR A 329 17.18 13.35 3.75
CA TYR A 329 15.98 12.50 3.71
C TYR A 329 16.13 11.33 2.73
N PRO A 330 15.55 10.16 3.03
CA PRO A 330 15.49 9.05 2.09
C PRO A 330 14.36 9.26 1.07
N ARG A 331 14.56 8.81 -0.17
CA ARG A 331 13.48 8.72 -1.16
C ARG A 331 13.50 7.42 -1.94
N ALA A 332 12.34 6.96 -2.36
CA ALA A 332 12.22 5.85 -3.29
C ALA A 332 12.85 6.20 -4.65
N THR A 333 13.41 5.20 -5.33
CA THR A 333 14.00 5.38 -6.67
C THR A 333 13.02 5.13 -7.81
N GLY A 334 11.85 4.54 -7.53
CA GLY A 334 10.90 4.07 -8.53
C GLY A 334 11.17 2.63 -9.03
N TYR A 335 12.24 1.99 -8.55
CA TYR A 335 12.55 0.60 -8.92
C TYR A 335 11.42 -0.35 -8.53
N GLU A 336 11.18 -1.37 -9.37
CA GLU A 336 10.04 -2.30 -9.26
C GLU A 336 8.66 -1.62 -9.15
N GLY A 337 8.54 -0.37 -9.58
CA GLY A 337 7.27 0.35 -9.60
C GLY A 337 6.81 0.88 -8.24
N THR A 338 7.70 0.98 -7.25
CA THR A 338 7.42 1.79 -6.05
C THR A 338 7.05 3.22 -6.48
N PRO A 339 5.94 3.81 -6.00
CA PRO A 339 5.61 5.20 -6.30
C PRO A 339 6.74 6.16 -5.92
N LEU A 340 7.02 7.17 -6.74
CA LEU A 340 7.95 8.24 -6.36
C LEU A 340 7.43 9.06 -5.17
N THR A 341 6.12 9.05 -4.96
CA THR A 341 5.43 9.66 -3.83
C THR A 341 5.46 8.81 -2.55
N PHE A 342 6.06 7.62 -2.59
CA PHE A 342 6.23 6.76 -1.42
C PHE A 342 7.15 7.45 -0.40
N THR A 343 6.59 7.75 0.76
CA THR A 343 7.27 8.44 1.85
C THR A 343 7.91 7.42 2.78
N ILE A 344 9.24 7.38 2.82
CA ILE A 344 10.01 6.48 3.67
C ILE A 344 10.12 7.11 5.07
N LEU A 345 9.38 6.55 6.02
CA LEU A 345 9.24 7.06 7.38
C LEU A 345 10.37 6.60 8.30
N ALA A 346 10.81 5.35 8.16
CA ALA A 346 11.93 4.78 8.91
C ALA A 346 12.69 3.74 8.08
N THR A 347 13.98 3.56 8.38
CA THR A 347 14.86 2.61 7.67
C THR A 347 15.67 1.76 8.65
N ALA A 348 15.99 0.52 8.26
CA ALA A 348 16.99 -0.31 8.95
C ALA A 348 18.02 -0.83 7.94
N ASP A 349 19.31 -0.75 8.29
CA ASP A 349 20.40 -1.39 7.54
C ASP A 349 20.56 -2.83 8.03
N LEU A 350 20.24 -3.78 7.14
CA LEU A 350 20.29 -5.21 7.41
C LEU A 350 21.38 -5.89 6.55
N SER A 351 22.36 -5.13 6.07
CA SER A 351 23.45 -5.64 5.22
C SER A 351 24.34 -6.67 5.92
N SER A 352 24.32 -6.69 7.26
CA SER A 352 25.05 -7.67 8.08
C SER A 352 24.34 -9.02 8.25
N TRP A 353 23.09 -9.14 7.81
CA TRP A 353 22.31 -10.37 7.93
C TRP A 353 22.85 -11.48 7.02
N THR A 354 22.84 -12.71 7.52
CA THR A 354 23.50 -13.84 6.84
C THR A 354 22.54 -14.70 6.02
N GLY A 355 21.23 -14.66 6.27
CA GLY A 355 20.25 -15.38 5.45
C GLY A 355 20.08 -14.73 4.07
N LYS A 356 19.73 -13.44 4.06
CA LYS A 356 19.76 -12.53 2.91
C LYS A 356 20.07 -11.13 3.45
N PRO A 357 21.24 -10.56 3.14
CA PRO A 357 21.52 -9.17 3.49
C PRO A 357 20.64 -8.22 2.67
N GLY A 358 20.26 -7.09 3.25
CA GLY A 358 19.38 -6.13 2.59
C GLY A 358 19.03 -4.96 3.49
N ARG A 359 17.79 -4.50 3.42
CA ARG A 359 17.29 -3.35 4.21
C ARG A 359 15.85 -3.60 4.67
N ALA A 360 15.35 -2.71 5.51
CA ALA A 360 13.92 -2.56 5.76
C ALA A 360 13.49 -1.10 5.60
N THR A 361 12.30 -0.85 5.05
CA THR A 361 11.74 0.51 4.93
C THR A 361 10.28 0.54 5.38
N MET A 362 10.00 1.21 6.51
CA MET A 362 8.64 1.55 6.89
C MET A 362 8.20 2.79 6.09
N GLY A 363 7.01 2.78 5.51
CA GLY A 363 6.55 3.91 4.71
C GLY A 363 5.07 3.93 4.38
N ILE A 364 4.68 4.97 3.64
CA ILE A 364 3.29 5.28 3.33
C ILE A 364 3.16 5.93 1.94
N TYR A 365 2.07 5.64 1.24
CA TYR A 365 1.68 6.36 0.02
C TYR A 365 0.17 6.37 -0.18
N SER A 366 -0.30 7.19 -1.12
CA SER A 366 -1.71 7.27 -1.52
C SER A 366 -1.89 7.01 -3.02
N ARG A 367 -2.97 6.31 -3.37
CA ARG A 367 -3.51 6.11 -4.72
C ARG A 367 -5.03 6.04 -4.62
N ASN A 368 -5.65 7.18 -4.30
CA ASN A 368 -7.03 7.35 -3.81
C ASN A 368 -7.24 6.79 -2.40
N GLY A 369 -6.84 5.54 -2.15
CA GLY A 369 -6.71 4.97 -0.81
C GLY A 369 -5.29 5.12 -0.28
N THR A 370 -5.10 5.01 1.03
CA THR A 370 -3.79 5.14 1.69
C THR A 370 -3.24 3.79 2.14
N VAL A 371 -1.98 3.51 1.85
CA VAL A 371 -1.29 2.27 2.22
C VAL A 371 -0.14 2.58 3.16
N PHE A 372 -0.24 2.17 4.42
CA PHE A 372 0.86 2.17 5.39
C PHE A 372 1.46 0.77 5.50
N ASN A 373 2.80 0.67 5.47
CA ASN A 373 3.50 -0.59 5.60
C ASN A 373 4.64 -0.52 6.62
N ALA A 374 4.56 -1.33 7.66
CA ALA A 374 5.60 -1.52 8.67
C ALA A 374 6.80 -2.34 8.17
N ALA A 375 6.60 -3.14 7.11
CA ALA A 375 7.64 -3.84 6.33
C ALA A 375 8.52 -4.83 7.11
N THR A 376 7.94 -5.51 8.10
CA THR A 376 8.61 -6.59 8.83
C THR A 376 7.61 -7.58 9.44
N THR A 377 7.97 -8.86 9.48
CA THR A 377 7.18 -9.90 10.18
C THR A 377 7.18 -9.72 11.70
N ASP A 378 8.12 -8.95 12.24
CA ASP A 378 8.41 -8.90 13.66
C ASP A 378 7.71 -7.73 14.39
N TRP A 379 6.98 -6.88 13.67
CA TRP A 379 6.33 -5.67 14.22
C TRP A 379 5.45 -5.98 15.44
N LEU A 380 4.66 -7.04 15.33
CA LEU A 380 3.69 -7.43 16.36
C LEU A 380 4.35 -8.07 17.58
N ASN A 381 5.59 -8.58 17.47
CA ASN A 381 6.30 -9.19 18.60
C ASN A 381 6.62 -8.19 19.72
N VAL A 382 6.62 -6.90 19.41
CA VAL A 382 6.89 -5.81 20.36
C VAL A 382 5.75 -4.81 20.48
N LEU A 383 4.58 -5.09 19.90
CA LEU A 383 3.40 -4.24 20.04
C LEU A 383 2.91 -4.24 21.49
N GLY A 384 2.77 -3.04 22.08
CA GLY A 384 2.45 -2.87 23.50
C GLY A 384 3.68 -2.93 24.44
N ILE A 385 4.87 -3.21 23.91
CA ILE A 385 6.13 -3.27 24.66
C ILE A 385 7.05 -2.12 24.24
N ASP A 386 7.31 -1.99 22.93
CA ASP A 386 8.09 -0.89 22.38
C ASP A 386 7.22 0.38 22.25
N PRO A 387 7.63 1.52 22.83
CA PRO A 387 6.81 2.73 22.84
C PRO A 387 6.65 3.34 21.44
N VAL A 388 7.65 3.25 20.57
CA VAL A 388 7.58 3.80 19.20
C VAL A 388 6.60 2.97 18.39
N VAL A 389 6.75 1.65 18.38
CA VAL A 389 5.84 0.71 17.68
C VAL A 389 4.40 0.91 18.15
N THR A 390 4.20 1.04 19.46
CA THR A 390 2.86 1.23 20.05
C THR A 390 2.23 2.56 19.63
N ILE A 391 2.97 3.67 19.70
CA ILE A 391 2.47 4.99 19.32
C ILE A 391 2.20 5.07 17.81
N VAL A 392 3.14 4.59 16.99
CA VAL A 392 2.98 4.53 15.53
C VAL A 392 1.74 3.73 15.15
N THR A 393 1.57 2.53 15.72
CA THR A 393 0.38 1.70 15.47
C THR A 393 -0.89 2.46 15.83
N ARG A 394 -0.94 3.10 17.01
CA ARG A 394 -2.11 3.89 17.43
C ARG A 394 -2.40 5.05 16.48
N ASN A 395 -1.39 5.80 16.08
CA ASN A 395 -1.55 6.94 15.15
C ASN A 395 -2.09 6.48 13.80
N VAL A 396 -1.51 5.42 13.24
CA VAL A 396 -1.92 4.83 11.96
C VAL A 396 -3.37 4.36 12.02
N PHE A 397 -3.76 3.59 13.05
CA PHE A 397 -5.14 3.16 13.22
C PHE A 397 -6.11 4.32 13.41
N SER A 398 -5.72 5.34 14.18
CA SER A 398 -6.54 6.53 14.41
C SER A 398 -6.91 7.24 13.09
N ARG A 399 -5.95 7.35 12.17
CA ARG A 399 -6.14 8.03 10.87
C ARG A 399 -6.74 7.13 9.80
N LEU A 400 -6.31 5.87 9.71
CA LEU A 400 -6.66 4.98 8.59
C LEU A 400 -7.88 4.08 8.83
N LYS A 401 -8.46 4.06 10.04
CA LYS A 401 -9.69 3.29 10.33
C LYS A 401 -10.91 3.64 9.47
N GLN A 402 -10.88 4.80 8.81
CA GLN A 402 -11.92 5.29 7.90
C GLN A 402 -11.26 5.92 6.68
N ARG A 403 -11.97 5.94 5.54
CA ARG A 403 -11.45 6.56 4.32
C ARG A 403 -11.15 8.04 4.57
N ALA A 404 -10.02 8.51 4.06
CA ALA A 404 -9.69 9.93 4.14
C ALA A 404 -10.75 10.74 3.40
N GLN A 405 -11.14 11.88 3.97
CA GLN A 405 -11.83 12.89 3.18
C GLN A 405 -10.86 13.38 2.10
N TRP A 406 -11.39 13.57 0.90
CA TRP A 406 -10.60 14.09 -0.21
C TRP A 406 -10.35 15.58 0.03
N ASP A 407 -9.20 15.90 0.61
CA ASP A 407 -8.80 17.26 0.99
C ASP A 407 -7.26 17.37 1.04
N TRP A 408 -6.75 18.58 1.25
CA TRP A 408 -5.33 18.92 1.27
C TRP A 408 -4.60 18.40 2.50
N GLU A 409 -3.39 17.90 2.28
CA GLU A 409 -2.42 17.55 3.32
C GLU A 409 -1.23 18.50 3.29
N ASN A 410 -0.92 19.11 4.44
CA ASN A 410 0.26 19.94 4.59
C ASN A 410 1.50 19.04 4.60
N ILE A 411 2.47 19.33 3.75
CA ILE A 411 3.72 18.59 3.63
C ILE A 411 4.94 19.51 3.72
N GLY A 412 4.80 20.64 4.41
CA GLY A 412 5.91 21.49 4.82
C GLY A 412 5.85 22.93 4.32
N HIS A 413 7.04 23.51 4.20
CA HIS A 413 7.26 24.91 3.86
C HIS A 413 7.52 25.13 2.36
N ALA A 414 7.27 26.35 1.88
CA ALA A 414 7.36 26.71 0.46
C ALA A 414 8.43 27.77 0.11
N ASP A 415 9.32 28.16 1.03
CA ASP A 415 10.37 29.18 0.83
C ASP A 415 9.97 30.39 -0.04
N ASP A 416 8.79 30.95 0.23
CA ASP A 416 8.17 32.05 -0.53
C ASP A 416 8.02 31.76 -2.03
N GLY A 417 7.62 30.53 -2.35
CA GLY A 417 7.39 30.02 -3.68
C GLY A 417 6.27 30.77 -4.43
N CYS A 418 6.56 31.15 -5.68
CA CYS A 418 5.63 31.89 -6.55
C CYS A 418 5.26 31.14 -7.84
N ALA A 419 5.98 30.08 -8.22
CA ALA A 419 5.62 29.22 -9.34
C ALA A 419 6.19 27.82 -9.14
N LEU A 420 5.47 26.80 -9.61
CA LEU A 420 5.95 25.42 -9.61
C LEU A 420 5.95 24.83 -11.03
N ALA A 421 6.76 23.80 -11.22
CA ALA A 421 6.65 22.87 -12.32
C ALA A 421 7.07 21.47 -11.88
N SER A 422 6.55 20.43 -12.53
CA SER A 422 7.06 19.07 -12.40
C SER A 422 7.83 18.65 -13.64
N LEU A 423 8.95 17.96 -13.45
CA LEU A 423 9.73 17.36 -14.53
C LEU A 423 10.61 16.23 -13.99
N ASN A 424 10.69 15.10 -14.70
CA ASN A 424 11.52 13.95 -14.33
C ASN A 424 11.38 13.50 -12.86
N GLY A 425 10.14 13.46 -12.37
CA GLY A 425 9.83 13.02 -11.00
C GLY A 425 10.24 13.99 -9.90
N LYS A 426 10.53 15.25 -10.24
CA LYS A 426 10.88 16.32 -9.29
C LYS A 426 9.93 17.49 -9.40
N ILE A 427 9.81 18.23 -8.30
CA ILE A 427 9.14 19.52 -8.21
C ILE A 427 10.22 20.60 -8.28
N PHE A 428 10.05 21.57 -9.17
CA PHE A 428 10.86 22.77 -9.27
C PHE A 428 10.03 23.96 -8.83
N MET A 429 10.64 24.89 -8.11
CA MET A 429 9.98 26.05 -7.54
C MET A 429 10.79 27.33 -7.78
N ALA A 430 10.14 28.35 -8.34
CA ALA A 430 10.68 29.70 -8.33
C ALA A 430 10.20 30.42 -7.07
N THR A 431 11.07 31.19 -6.44
CA THR A 431 10.75 31.98 -5.23
C THR A 431 10.67 33.48 -5.54
N LEU A 432 10.02 34.24 -4.65
CA LEU A 432 9.97 35.70 -4.72
C LEU A 432 11.35 36.36 -4.62
N GLU A 433 12.34 35.68 -4.03
CA GLU A 433 13.74 36.12 -3.96
C GLU A 433 14.56 35.75 -5.21
N ASN A 434 13.90 35.39 -6.30
CA ASN A 434 14.54 35.04 -7.57
C ASN A 434 15.46 33.81 -7.46
N ARG A 435 15.10 32.82 -6.62
CA ARG A 435 15.80 31.53 -6.51
C ARG A 435 15.00 30.41 -7.17
N LEU A 436 15.70 29.51 -7.85
CA LEU A 436 15.12 28.26 -8.35
C LEU A 436 15.53 27.13 -7.40
N LEU A 437 14.53 26.50 -6.81
CA LEU A 437 14.68 25.39 -5.88
C LEU A 437 14.14 24.10 -6.52
N GLN A 438 14.59 22.95 -6.03
CA GLN A 438 14.02 21.65 -6.38
C GLN A 438 13.82 20.77 -5.15
N ARG A 439 12.87 19.83 -5.22
CA ARG A 439 12.76 18.69 -4.31
C ARG A 439 12.06 17.50 -4.95
N TYR A 440 12.11 16.34 -4.29
CA TYR A 440 11.33 15.17 -4.68
C TYR A 440 9.91 15.20 -4.08
N PRO A 441 8.93 14.48 -4.67
CA PRO A 441 7.50 14.55 -4.30
C PRO A 441 7.19 13.74 -3.02
N ILE A 442 7.95 13.95 -1.96
CA ILE A 442 7.79 13.26 -0.68
C ILE A 442 6.67 13.95 0.12
N GLY A 443 5.79 13.14 0.72
CA GLY A 443 4.65 13.60 1.53
C GLY A 443 5.04 14.02 2.95
N ALA A 444 6.15 14.74 3.10
CA ALA A 444 6.66 15.21 4.38
C ALA A 444 7.42 16.54 4.21
N ASP A 445 7.56 17.26 5.32
CA ASP A 445 8.37 18.47 5.36
C ASP A 445 9.85 18.13 5.19
N VAL A 446 10.43 18.54 4.06
CA VAL A 446 11.81 18.29 3.67
C VAL A 446 12.39 19.54 3.04
N ASN A 447 13.70 19.73 3.20
CA ASN A 447 14.39 20.91 2.69
C ASN A 447 14.37 20.94 1.15
N TRP A 448 14.30 22.16 0.63
CA TRP A 448 14.49 22.45 -0.79
C TRP A 448 15.98 22.58 -1.13
N ARG A 449 16.39 22.03 -2.28
CA ARG A 449 17.75 22.24 -2.83
C ARG A 449 17.75 23.47 -3.73
N ASP A 450 18.58 24.45 -3.40
CA ASP A 450 18.83 25.60 -4.27
C ASP A 450 19.70 25.20 -5.47
N ILE A 451 19.22 25.48 -6.68
CA ILE A 451 19.87 25.14 -7.96
C ILE A 451 20.09 26.38 -8.84
N GLY A 452 20.08 27.57 -8.23
CA GLY A 452 20.48 28.83 -8.87
C GLY A 452 19.38 29.88 -8.95
N HIS A 453 19.49 30.80 -9.91
CA HIS A 453 18.53 31.89 -10.09
C HIS A 453 17.26 31.47 -10.86
N ALA A 454 16.11 32.04 -10.47
CA ALA A 454 14.83 31.80 -11.13
C ALA A 454 14.61 32.65 -12.37
N ASN A 455 15.33 33.76 -12.54
CA ASN A 455 15.10 34.77 -13.58
C ASN A 455 13.77 35.55 -13.45
N ASN A 456 13.34 35.90 -12.23
CA ASN A 456 12.10 36.64 -11.93
C ASN A 456 10.85 35.98 -12.54
N VAL A 457 10.83 34.65 -12.47
CA VAL A 457 9.74 33.81 -13.01
C VAL A 457 8.44 34.04 -12.26
N ILE A 458 7.36 34.10 -13.02
CA ILE A 458 5.99 34.16 -12.49
C ILE A 458 5.15 32.92 -12.85
N ALA A 459 5.55 32.17 -13.88
CA ALA A 459 4.92 30.92 -14.27
C ALA A 459 5.95 29.99 -14.93
N MET A 460 5.86 28.70 -14.63
CA MET A 460 6.83 27.71 -15.08
C MET A 460 6.13 26.42 -15.51
N ALA A 461 6.70 25.73 -16.50
CA ALA A 461 6.25 24.41 -16.91
C ALA A 461 7.44 23.54 -17.34
N GLY A 462 7.36 22.24 -17.06
CA GLY A 462 8.37 21.27 -17.43
C GLY A 462 7.85 20.29 -18.46
N ILE A 463 8.63 20.03 -19.50
CA ILE A 463 8.36 18.96 -20.47
C ILE A 463 9.65 18.45 -21.08
N GLU A 464 9.73 17.14 -21.30
CA GLU A 464 10.93 16.43 -21.77
C GLU A 464 12.14 16.66 -20.85
N ASP A 465 13.10 17.48 -21.27
CA ASP A 465 14.32 17.82 -20.55
C ASP A 465 14.44 19.33 -20.26
N THR A 466 13.34 20.07 -20.45
CA THR A 466 13.34 21.53 -20.50
C THR A 466 12.34 22.14 -19.50
N LEU A 467 12.81 23.12 -18.72
CA LEU A 467 11.95 24.05 -18.01
C LEU A 467 11.72 25.27 -18.90
N PHE A 468 10.45 25.61 -19.12
CA PHE A 468 10.00 26.84 -19.75
C PHE A 468 9.43 27.77 -18.70
N CYS A 469 9.60 29.06 -18.88
CA CYS A 469 9.03 30.04 -17.97
C CYS A 469 8.66 31.35 -18.65
N VAL A 470 7.75 32.08 -18.01
CA VAL A 470 7.45 33.48 -18.35
C VAL A 470 7.79 34.38 -17.15
N THR A 471 8.29 35.57 -17.44
CA THR A 471 8.62 36.62 -16.48
C THR A 471 7.57 37.73 -16.49
N SER A 472 7.57 38.60 -15.48
CA SER A 472 6.54 39.65 -15.32
C SER A 472 6.49 40.70 -16.44
N ASP A 473 7.57 40.85 -17.21
CA ASP A 473 7.66 41.65 -18.44
C ASP A 473 7.25 40.88 -19.70
N ASN A 474 6.60 39.72 -19.53
CA ASN A 474 6.11 38.81 -20.56
C ASN A 474 7.21 38.23 -21.47
N GLN A 475 8.48 38.25 -21.05
CA GLN A 475 9.55 37.53 -21.75
C GLN A 475 9.43 36.02 -21.49
N PHE A 476 9.75 35.24 -22.52
CA PHE A 476 9.65 33.78 -22.51
C PHE A 476 11.05 33.16 -22.59
N TRP A 477 11.31 32.20 -21.71
CA TRP A 477 12.64 31.64 -21.52
C TRP A 477 12.59 30.12 -21.41
N TRP A 478 13.75 29.49 -21.62
CA TRP A 478 13.96 28.10 -21.25
C TRP A 478 15.30 27.90 -20.55
N ARG A 479 15.40 26.82 -19.77
CA ARG A 479 16.67 26.28 -19.25
C ARG A 479 16.63 24.75 -19.18
N SER A 480 17.80 24.14 -19.13
CA SER A 480 17.96 22.73 -18.76
C SER A 480 17.79 22.53 -17.25
N ILE A 481 17.44 21.31 -16.83
CA ILE A 481 17.25 20.91 -15.42
C ILE A 481 18.54 20.49 -14.70
N THR A 482 19.64 21.18 -14.94
CA THR A 482 20.89 20.95 -14.20
C THR A 482 20.71 21.30 -12.71
N GLU A 483 21.32 20.51 -11.83
CA GLU A 483 21.30 20.74 -10.38
C GLU A 483 22.32 21.81 -9.92
N THR A 484 22.85 22.58 -10.86
CA THR A 484 23.79 23.66 -10.62
C THR A 484 23.32 24.91 -11.34
N GLU A 485 23.84 26.04 -10.89
CA GLU A 485 23.59 27.34 -11.52
C GLU A 485 23.74 27.28 -13.04
N THR A 486 22.72 27.76 -13.76
CA THR A 486 22.63 27.68 -15.22
C THR A 486 21.73 28.80 -15.73
N ASN A 487 22.19 29.47 -16.78
CA ASN A 487 21.49 30.61 -17.35
C ASN A 487 20.21 30.20 -18.07
N TRP A 488 19.20 31.05 -17.93
CA TRP A 488 18.00 31.02 -18.77
C TRP A 488 18.30 31.63 -20.15
N VAL A 489 17.67 31.07 -21.18
CA VAL A 489 17.83 31.51 -22.58
C VAL A 489 16.52 32.09 -23.07
N SER A 490 16.53 33.37 -23.45
CA SER A 490 15.36 34.04 -24.01
C SER A 490 15.01 33.45 -25.38
N ILE A 491 13.72 33.22 -25.59
CA ILE A 491 13.15 32.73 -26.83
C ILE A 491 11.95 33.57 -27.25
N GLY A 492 11.87 34.83 -26.84
CA GLY A 492 10.80 35.76 -27.26
C GLY A 492 9.83 36.08 -26.14
N THR A 493 8.53 36.08 -26.43
CA THR A 493 7.50 36.56 -25.49
C THR A 493 6.36 35.56 -25.30
N GLY A 494 5.65 35.67 -24.18
CA GLY A 494 4.38 35.00 -23.96
C GLY A 494 3.25 35.57 -24.83
N PRO A 495 1.99 35.11 -24.68
CA PRO A 495 0.86 35.68 -25.38
C PRO A 495 0.72 37.19 -25.19
N SER A 496 0.13 37.85 -26.19
CA SER A 496 0.02 39.33 -26.24
C SER A 496 -0.76 39.95 -25.07
N GLY A 497 -1.64 39.19 -24.41
CA GLY A 497 -2.38 39.63 -23.22
C GLY A 497 -1.59 39.57 -21.91
N GLY A 498 -0.30 39.17 -21.93
CA GLY A 498 0.55 38.97 -20.76
C GLY A 498 0.25 37.67 -20.04
N SER A 499 1.23 36.78 -19.90
CA SER A 499 1.00 35.44 -19.30
C SER A 499 0.86 35.50 -17.78
N LYS A 500 -0.10 34.76 -17.22
CA LYS A 500 -0.25 34.55 -15.77
C LYS A 500 0.12 33.14 -15.33
N ALA A 501 -0.20 32.14 -16.15
CA ALA A 501 -0.01 30.74 -15.83
C ALA A 501 0.54 30.00 -17.05
N LEU A 502 1.27 28.90 -16.80
CA LEU A 502 1.92 28.08 -17.81
C LEU A 502 1.79 26.60 -17.42
N ALA A 503 1.49 25.72 -18.37
CA ALA A 503 1.53 24.27 -18.20
C ALA A 503 2.03 23.59 -19.48
N ALA A 504 2.36 22.30 -19.44
CA ALA A 504 2.85 21.55 -20.58
C ALA A 504 2.23 20.15 -20.69
N ALA A 505 1.59 19.85 -21.82
CA ALA A 505 0.92 18.56 -22.05
C ALA A 505 1.00 18.17 -23.52
N GLY A 506 1.12 16.87 -23.83
CA GLY A 506 1.14 16.36 -25.21
C GLY A 506 2.13 17.05 -26.16
N GLY A 507 3.32 17.45 -25.69
CA GLY A 507 4.32 18.17 -26.51
C GLY A 507 4.01 19.65 -26.77
N MET A 508 2.98 20.18 -26.11
CA MET A 508 2.52 21.57 -26.23
C MET A 508 2.70 22.30 -24.90
N LEU A 509 2.90 23.62 -25.00
CA LEU A 509 2.77 24.55 -23.90
C LEU A 509 1.42 25.23 -23.95
N TYR A 510 0.83 25.44 -22.78
CA TYR A 510 -0.44 26.12 -22.58
C TYR A 510 -0.22 27.30 -21.64
N ALA A 511 -0.73 28.46 -22.02
CA ALA A 511 -0.65 29.66 -21.20
C ALA A 511 -2.01 30.33 -21.06
N VAL A 512 -2.32 30.84 -19.88
CA VAL A 512 -3.46 31.73 -19.67
C VAL A 512 -2.96 33.16 -19.57
N ASP A 513 -3.58 34.06 -20.33
CA ASP A 513 -3.20 35.48 -20.35
C ASP A 513 -3.93 36.32 -19.29
N GLY A 514 -3.63 37.62 -19.25
CA GLY A 514 -4.17 38.57 -18.26
C GLY A 514 -5.69 38.69 -18.25
N VAL A 515 -6.36 38.40 -19.38
CA VAL A 515 -7.81 38.44 -19.54
C VAL A 515 -8.46 37.05 -19.44
N GLY A 516 -7.67 36.00 -19.20
CA GLY A 516 -8.15 34.65 -18.99
C GLY A 516 -8.22 33.77 -20.23
N MET A 517 -7.77 34.25 -21.40
CA MET A 517 -7.78 33.45 -22.63
C MET A 517 -6.71 32.36 -22.55
N LEU A 518 -7.08 31.13 -22.97
CA LEU A 518 -6.14 30.01 -23.07
C LEU A 518 -5.43 30.04 -24.43
N TRP A 519 -4.12 29.90 -24.41
CA TRP A 519 -3.24 29.90 -25.58
C TRP A 519 -2.43 28.62 -25.61
N ARG A 520 -2.00 28.21 -26.81
CA ARG A 520 -1.08 27.09 -26.97
C ARG A 520 0.00 27.33 -28.02
N THR A 521 1.14 26.68 -27.84
CA THR A 521 2.25 26.62 -28.80
C THR A 521 2.99 25.29 -28.66
N PRO A 522 3.64 24.75 -29.71
CA PRO A 522 4.55 23.62 -29.53
C PRO A 522 5.65 23.93 -28.51
N ALA A 523 5.97 22.97 -27.64
CA ALA A 523 7.07 23.09 -26.68
C ALA A 523 8.41 22.99 -27.41
N ARG A 524 9.03 24.13 -27.73
CA ARG A 524 10.30 24.20 -28.46
C ARG A 524 11.22 25.26 -27.87
N ARG A 525 12.54 25.00 -27.92
CA ARG A 525 13.60 25.95 -27.55
C ARG A 525 13.85 27.01 -28.63
N SER A 526 12.77 27.54 -29.21
CA SER A 526 12.77 28.55 -30.28
C SER A 526 11.61 29.52 -30.07
N ILE A 527 11.56 30.58 -30.88
CA ILE A 527 10.49 31.59 -30.78
C ILE A 527 9.10 30.94 -30.86
N PRO A 528 8.21 31.16 -29.87
CA PRO A 528 6.89 30.54 -29.83
C PRO A 528 5.94 31.20 -30.83
N SER A 529 4.96 30.42 -31.28
CA SER A 529 3.83 30.90 -32.08
C SER A 529 2.54 30.58 -31.34
N TRP A 530 2.11 31.53 -30.51
CA TRP A 530 0.95 31.36 -29.64
C TRP A 530 -0.36 31.45 -30.45
N ASN A 531 -1.19 30.42 -30.30
CA ASN A 531 -2.52 30.36 -30.91
C ASN A 531 -3.58 30.36 -29.82
N ALA A 532 -4.52 31.29 -29.88
CA ALA A 532 -5.63 31.37 -28.94
C ALA A 532 -6.60 30.19 -29.14
N MET A 533 -7.04 29.58 -28.04
CA MET A 533 -8.03 28.52 -28.02
C MET A 533 -9.43 29.13 -27.86
N THR A 534 -9.92 29.80 -28.90
CA THR A 534 -11.16 30.61 -28.86
C THR A 534 -12.44 29.82 -28.58
N PHE A 535 -12.40 28.49 -28.70
CA PHE A 535 -13.51 27.61 -28.34
C PHE A 535 -13.60 27.35 -26.82
N PHE A 536 -12.53 27.64 -26.08
CA PHE A 536 -12.41 27.37 -24.65
C PHE A 536 -12.74 28.64 -23.86
N ALA A 537 -13.71 28.56 -22.96
CA ALA A 537 -14.12 29.69 -22.13
C ALA A 537 -12.99 30.14 -21.20
N GLY A 538 -12.63 31.41 -21.30
CA GLY A 538 -11.56 32.00 -20.49
C GLY A 538 -11.97 32.27 -19.04
N ASP A 539 -10.98 32.31 -18.15
CA ASP A 539 -11.15 32.68 -16.74
C ASP A 539 -9.98 33.57 -16.28
N ALA A 540 -10.26 34.87 -16.09
CA ALA A 540 -9.25 35.87 -15.76
C ALA A 540 -8.69 35.75 -14.33
N THR A 541 -9.35 34.95 -13.48
CA THR A 541 -8.92 34.70 -12.10
C THR A 541 -7.82 33.65 -12.01
N ILE A 542 -7.56 32.88 -13.07
CA ILE A 542 -6.49 31.89 -13.09
C ILE A 542 -5.13 32.54 -12.85
N ASN A 543 -4.38 31.98 -11.90
CA ASN A 543 -3.06 32.49 -11.50
C ASN A 543 -1.93 31.46 -11.59
N ALA A 544 -2.22 30.15 -11.60
CA ALA A 544 -1.23 29.12 -11.84
C ALA A 544 -1.87 27.89 -12.50
N MET A 545 -1.05 27.12 -13.21
CA MET A 545 -1.48 25.93 -13.94
C MET A 545 -0.46 24.81 -13.83
N ALA A 546 -0.94 23.59 -13.96
CA ALA A 546 -0.13 22.40 -14.16
C ALA A 546 -0.88 21.42 -15.06
N SER A 547 -0.24 20.32 -15.40
CA SER A 547 -0.84 19.28 -16.21
C SER A 547 -0.32 17.91 -15.86
N TYR A 548 -1.18 16.91 -16.05
CA TYR A 548 -0.80 15.50 -15.93
C TYR A 548 -1.77 14.62 -16.71
N SER A 549 -1.24 13.62 -17.42
CA SER A 549 -2.06 12.71 -18.26
C SER A 549 -3.03 13.47 -19.19
N ASP A 550 -2.52 14.53 -19.83
CA ASP A 550 -3.25 15.44 -20.72
C ASP A 550 -4.43 16.19 -20.09
N ILE A 551 -4.55 16.23 -18.76
CA ILE A 551 -5.49 17.11 -18.06
C ILE A 551 -4.76 18.38 -17.64
N LEU A 552 -5.34 19.55 -17.95
CA LEU A 552 -4.94 20.82 -17.34
C LEU A 552 -5.62 21.01 -15.98
N PHE A 553 -4.85 21.42 -14.99
CA PHE A 553 -5.31 21.89 -13.68
C PHE A 553 -4.95 23.36 -13.52
N ALA A 554 -5.81 24.13 -12.86
CA ALA A 554 -5.56 25.54 -12.62
C ALA A 554 -6.01 25.95 -11.21
N SER A 555 -5.26 26.84 -10.56
CA SER A 555 -5.75 27.59 -9.41
C SER A 555 -6.24 28.96 -9.84
N THR A 556 -7.06 29.55 -8.99
CA THR A 556 -7.56 30.91 -9.17
C THR A 556 -7.33 31.79 -7.95
N THR A 557 -7.31 33.11 -8.17
CA THR A 557 -7.21 34.12 -7.11
C THR A 557 -8.43 34.17 -6.20
N ASP A 558 -9.57 33.60 -6.60
CA ASP A 558 -10.78 33.42 -5.78
C ASP A 558 -10.87 32.02 -5.14
N ASN A 559 -9.72 31.35 -5.00
CA ASN A 559 -9.53 30.10 -4.25
C ASN A 559 -10.25 28.87 -4.82
N ARG A 560 -10.29 28.74 -6.15
CA ARG A 560 -10.86 27.59 -6.85
C ARG A 560 -9.76 26.75 -7.49
N LEU A 561 -9.83 25.44 -7.29
CA LEU A 561 -9.12 24.44 -8.07
C LEU A 561 -10.01 24.01 -9.22
N LEU A 562 -9.50 24.20 -10.43
CA LEU A 562 -10.16 23.91 -11.68
C LEU A 562 -9.46 22.78 -12.43
N ARG A 563 -10.20 22.07 -13.27
CA ARG A 563 -9.65 21.12 -14.24
C ARG A 563 -10.31 21.24 -15.61
N SER A 564 -9.66 20.61 -16.59
CA SER A 564 -10.26 20.24 -17.87
C SER A 564 -10.56 18.72 -17.92
N ASN A 565 -11.14 18.23 -19.02
CA ASN A 565 -11.25 16.80 -19.31
C ASN A 565 -9.90 16.24 -19.82
N SER A 566 -9.78 14.91 -19.92
CA SER A 566 -8.56 14.25 -20.40
C SER A 566 -8.27 14.50 -21.88
N ASP A 567 -9.31 14.60 -22.72
CA ASP A 567 -9.18 15.12 -24.09
C ASP A 567 -9.70 16.57 -24.11
N PHE A 568 -9.04 17.49 -23.42
CA PHE A 568 -9.53 18.86 -23.35
C PHE A 568 -9.50 19.60 -24.70
N ILE A 569 -8.81 19.07 -25.71
CA ILE A 569 -8.82 19.64 -27.05
C ILE A 569 -10.17 19.42 -27.73
N ASN A 570 -10.75 18.22 -27.63
CA ASN A 570 -12.01 17.89 -28.30
C ASN A 570 -13.22 17.89 -27.35
N GLU A 571 -13.00 17.63 -26.07
CA GLU A 571 -14.05 17.34 -25.09
C GLU A 571 -14.17 18.41 -23.99
N SER A 572 -13.36 19.48 -24.02
CA SER A 572 -13.51 20.59 -23.07
C SER A 572 -13.70 21.93 -23.77
N SER A 573 -14.75 22.64 -23.36
CA SER A 573 -15.00 24.02 -23.78
C SER A 573 -14.94 25.00 -22.61
N ALA A 574 -14.69 24.53 -21.39
CA ALA A 574 -14.63 25.35 -20.18
C ALA A 574 -13.89 24.64 -19.04
N TRP A 575 -13.44 25.42 -18.06
CA TRP A 575 -12.93 24.92 -16.79
C TRP A 575 -14.04 24.36 -15.90
N GLN A 576 -13.74 23.28 -15.18
CA GLN A 576 -14.62 22.66 -14.20
C GLN A 576 -14.06 22.86 -12.80
N TYR A 577 -14.88 23.39 -11.88
CA TYR A 577 -14.54 23.48 -10.47
C TYR A 577 -14.53 22.09 -9.83
N ILE A 578 -13.47 21.77 -9.08
CA ILE A 578 -13.34 20.48 -8.39
C ILE A 578 -13.05 20.58 -6.89
N HIS A 579 -12.39 21.66 -6.43
CA HIS A 579 -12.08 21.85 -5.01
C HIS A 579 -11.67 23.30 -4.73
N HIS A 580 -11.42 23.68 -3.47
CA HIS A 580 -10.61 24.88 -3.19
C HIS A 580 -9.12 24.61 -3.43
N CYS A 581 -8.32 25.67 -3.65
CA CYS A 581 -6.89 25.54 -3.98
C CYS A 581 -5.93 26.10 -2.91
N ASN A 582 -6.39 26.35 -1.68
CA ASN A 582 -5.60 26.93 -0.59
C ASN A 582 -4.84 28.22 -0.97
N ASN A 583 -5.47 29.07 -1.80
CA ASN A 583 -4.83 30.29 -2.34
C ASN A 583 -3.47 30.01 -3.01
N ALA A 584 -3.38 28.90 -3.75
CA ALA A 584 -2.17 28.48 -4.44
C ALA A 584 -1.59 29.56 -5.36
N THR A 585 -0.27 29.70 -5.34
CA THR A 585 0.53 30.56 -6.21
C THR A 585 1.27 29.76 -7.28
N GLY A 586 1.49 28.46 -7.07
CA GLY A 586 2.13 27.57 -8.04
C GLY A 586 1.60 26.14 -7.92
N LEU A 587 1.48 25.44 -9.05
CA LEU A 587 0.96 24.07 -9.16
C LEU A 587 2.00 23.14 -9.81
N ALA A 588 2.11 21.92 -9.32
CA ALA A 588 2.84 20.84 -9.99
C ALA A 588 2.13 19.51 -9.75
N VAL A 589 2.15 18.60 -10.72
CA VAL A 589 1.52 17.29 -10.57
C VAL A 589 2.52 16.19 -10.89
N ILE A 590 2.65 15.21 -9.98
CA ILE A 590 3.48 14.01 -10.16
C ILE A 590 2.68 12.81 -9.68
N GLU A 591 2.59 11.76 -10.51
CA GLU A 591 1.91 10.50 -10.17
C GLU A 591 0.48 10.68 -9.62
N TRP A 592 -0.30 11.58 -10.22
CA TRP A 592 -1.64 11.97 -9.75
C TRP A 592 -1.70 12.66 -8.38
N ILE A 593 -0.57 13.03 -7.78
CA ILE A 593 -0.55 13.92 -6.62
C ILE A 593 -0.33 15.36 -7.10
N LEU A 594 -1.27 16.24 -6.78
CA LEU A 594 -1.15 17.67 -7.05
C LEU A 594 -0.53 18.36 -5.86
N TYR A 595 0.56 19.08 -6.11
CA TYR A 595 1.28 19.91 -5.17
C TYR A 595 0.96 21.37 -5.42
N VAL A 596 0.71 22.11 -4.34
CA VAL A 596 0.54 23.55 -4.39
C VAL A 596 1.42 24.23 -3.37
N VAL A 597 2.04 25.33 -3.77
CA VAL A 597 2.61 26.31 -2.85
C VAL A 597 1.63 27.48 -2.71
N THR A 598 1.62 28.09 -1.54
CA THR A 598 0.58 29.04 -1.13
C THR A 598 1.20 30.35 -0.67
N SER A 599 0.42 31.43 -0.69
CA SER A 599 0.84 32.73 -0.18
C SER A 599 1.18 32.75 1.32
N GLU A 600 0.77 31.73 2.06
CA GLU A 600 1.08 31.53 3.49
C GLU A 600 2.38 30.76 3.71
N ASN A 601 3.16 30.54 2.65
CA ASN A 601 4.46 29.87 2.66
C ASN A 601 4.41 28.38 3.08
N TYR A 602 3.30 27.71 2.75
CA TYR A 602 3.14 26.27 2.90
C TYR A 602 3.08 25.56 1.55
N ILE A 603 3.56 24.31 1.53
CA ILE A 603 3.30 23.35 0.46
C ILE A 603 2.28 22.30 0.91
N TRP A 604 1.27 22.11 0.08
CA TRP A 604 0.21 21.14 0.28
C TRP A 604 0.19 20.13 -0.85
N GLN A 605 -0.35 18.95 -0.57
CA GLN A 605 -0.65 17.95 -1.58
C GLN A 605 -2.12 17.52 -1.52
N ILE A 606 -2.68 17.11 -2.66
CA ILE A 606 -3.98 16.44 -2.75
C ILE A 606 -3.90 15.31 -3.78
N ASP A 607 -4.52 14.17 -3.44
CA ASP A 607 -4.53 12.98 -4.31
C ASP A 607 -5.62 13.11 -5.38
N LEU A 608 -5.24 13.14 -6.66
CA LEU A 608 -6.15 13.24 -7.80
C LEU A 608 -6.48 11.87 -8.42
N TYR A 609 -5.93 10.77 -7.91
CA TYR A 609 -6.05 9.44 -8.51
C TYR A 609 -7.50 8.96 -8.59
N GLY A 610 -8.34 9.35 -7.63
CA GLY A 610 -9.79 9.08 -7.66
C GLY A 610 -10.51 9.75 -8.84
N LEU A 611 -9.96 10.86 -9.35
CA LEU A 611 -10.55 11.66 -10.42
C LEU A 611 -10.15 11.22 -11.84
N ARG A 612 -9.41 10.11 -11.96
CA ARG A 612 -8.98 9.54 -13.26
C ARG A 612 -10.13 8.86 -14.01
N LYS A 613 -11.20 8.49 -13.32
CA LYS A 613 -12.41 7.91 -13.90
C LYS A 613 -13.42 9.04 -14.17
N PRO A 614 -14.22 8.96 -15.25
CA PRO A 614 -15.18 9.99 -15.63
C PRO A 614 -16.18 10.35 -14.54
#